data_AF-A0A392MWZ7-F1
#
_entry.id   AF-A0A392MWZ7-F1
#
_cell.length_a   1.000
_cell.length_b   1.000
_cell.length_c   1.000
_cell.angle_alpha   90.00
_cell.angle_beta   90.00
_cell.angle_gamma   90.00
#
_symmetry.space_group_name_H-M   'P 1'
#
loop_
_entity.id
_entity.type
_entity.pdbx_description
1 polymer ?
#
loop_
_entity_poly.entity_id
_entity_poly.type
_entity_poly.pdbx_seq_one_letter_code
_entity_poly.pdbx_strand_id
1 'polypeptide(L)'
;MLPAGAKETQLRESNSQKVHPQPMEEAMNQNPEAVETLVSKIFTNISSLKSAYIQLQSAHTPYDPDKIHTADKLVISELKNLSELKHFYRENNPKPVCVSPQDSRLAAEIQEQQSLLKTYEVMVKKFQSEIQNKDSEIHQLEKQIEEASQKRAKLEKNLKLRGLSTKESEDGNGFFPIDLTPDLFTSSVEAAAKAIHDFSKPLINMMKA
;
A
#
# COMPACT_ATOMS: atom_id res chain seq x y z
N MET A 1 -53.31 -97.69 -22.70
CA MET A 1 -52.57 -97.67 -21.43
C MET A 1 -51.37 -96.74 -21.60
N LEU A 2 -51.25 -95.73 -20.74
CA LEU A 2 -50.07 -94.87 -20.53
C LEU A 2 -48.90 -95.73 -19.99
N PRO A 3 -47.61 -95.35 -20.14
CA PRO A 3 -47.10 -94.01 -19.80
C PRO A 3 -46.04 -93.41 -20.75
N ALA A 4 -45.95 -92.08 -20.77
CA ALA A 4 -44.82 -91.34 -21.36
C ALA A 4 -44.62 -90.00 -20.66
N GLY A 5 -43.35 -89.62 -20.46
CA GLY A 5 -42.94 -88.22 -20.42
C GLY A 5 -42.50 -87.69 -19.06
N ALA A 6 -41.23 -87.85 -18.76
CA ALA A 6 -40.49 -87.09 -17.75
C ALA A 6 -40.24 -85.63 -18.20
N LYS A 7 -40.13 -84.73 -17.21
CA LYS A 7 -39.51 -83.38 -17.11
C LYS A 7 -40.32 -82.66 -16.01
N GLU A 8 -39.76 -82.03 -14.97
CA GLU A 8 -38.57 -81.21 -14.91
C GLU A 8 -38.17 -81.04 -13.42
N THR A 9 -36.88 -81.24 -13.15
CA THR A 9 -36.26 -81.10 -11.84
C THR A 9 -35.78 -79.66 -11.71
N GLN A 10 -36.37 -78.84 -10.82
CA GLN A 10 -35.72 -77.60 -10.37
C GLN A 10 -35.09 -77.82 -9.00
N LEU A 11 -33.83 -78.24 -9.04
CA LEU A 11 -32.86 -78.03 -7.97
C LEU A 11 -32.71 -76.52 -7.78
N ARG A 12 -33.19 -76.02 -6.64
CA ARG A 12 -32.96 -74.64 -6.20
C ARG A 12 -31.48 -74.52 -5.80
N GLU A 13 -30.63 -74.20 -6.76
CA GLU A 13 -29.25 -73.81 -6.51
C GLU A 13 -29.23 -72.53 -5.68
N SER A 14 -28.90 -72.68 -4.39
CA SER A 14 -28.53 -71.57 -3.51
C SER A 14 -27.20 -70.98 -3.99
N ASN A 15 -27.28 -70.05 -4.95
CA ASN A 15 -26.16 -69.23 -5.39
C ASN A 15 -25.66 -68.38 -4.22
N SER A 16 -24.69 -68.94 -3.50
CA SER A 16 -23.87 -68.22 -2.53
C SER A 16 -22.85 -67.41 -3.33
N GLN A 17 -23.29 -66.32 -3.95
CA GLN A 17 -22.38 -65.31 -4.46
C GLN A 17 -21.64 -64.73 -3.25
N LYS A 18 -20.38 -65.15 -3.09
CA LYS A 18 -19.41 -64.45 -2.25
C LYS A 18 -19.34 -63.02 -2.76
N VAL A 19 -20.05 -62.11 -2.09
CA VAL A 19 -19.87 -60.68 -2.27
C VAL A 19 -18.46 -60.37 -1.77
N HIS A 20 -17.50 -60.32 -2.68
CA HIS A 20 -16.21 -59.73 -2.38
C HIS A 20 -16.49 -58.28 -1.95
N PRO A 21 -15.99 -57.83 -0.79
CA PRO A 21 -15.93 -56.41 -0.55
C PRO A 21 -15.01 -55.83 -1.64
N GLN A 22 -15.60 -55.13 -2.60
CA GLN A 22 -14.84 -54.24 -3.47
C GLN A 22 -14.12 -53.26 -2.54
N PRO A 23 -12.81 -53.06 -2.69
CA PRO A 23 -12.14 -51.95 -2.03
C PRO A 23 -12.88 -50.69 -2.46
N MET A 24 -13.42 -49.96 -1.49
CA MET A 24 -13.81 -48.59 -1.69
C MET A 24 -12.52 -47.81 -1.93
N GLU A 25 -12.04 -47.81 -3.19
CA GLU A 25 -11.12 -46.79 -3.67
C GLU A 25 -11.92 -45.47 -3.73
N GLU A 26 -12.20 -44.92 -2.55
CA GLU A 26 -12.27 -43.46 -2.38
C GLU A 26 -10.86 -42.93 -2.63
N ALA A 27 -10.45 -42.96 -3.90
CA ALA A 27 -9.35 -42.16 -4.38
C ALA A 27 -9.79 -40.71 -4.21
N MET A 28 -9.44 -40.13 -3.06
CA MET A 28 -9.16 -38.71 -2.98
C MET A 28 -8.10 -38.47 -4.06
N ASN A 29 -8.54 -38.05 -5.24
CA ASN A 29 -7.70 -37.55 -6.34
C ASN A 29 -7.08 -36.22 -5.91
N GLN A 30 -6.33 -36.21 -4.80
CA GLN A 30 -5.37 -35.16 -4.53
C GLN A 30 -4.12 -35.55 -5.29
N ASN A 31 -3.77 -34.78 -6.32
CA ASN A 31 -2.49 -34.97 -6.99
C ASN A 31 -1.37 -34.85 -5.93
N PRO A 32 -0.66 -35.94 -5.58
CA PRO A 32 0.32 -35.92 -4.50
C PRO A 32 1.43 -34.90 -4.75
N GLU A 33 1.77 -34.66 -6.02
CA GLU A 33 2.75 -33.67 -6.47
C GLU A 33 2.28 -32.22 -6.18
N ALA A 34 0.99 -31.95 -6.29
CA ALA A 34 0.42 -30.63 -5.99
C ALA A 34 0.46 -30.33 -4.48
N VAL A 35 0.22 -31.34 -3.64
CA VAL A 35 0.32 -31.23 -2.17
C VAL A 35 1.78 -31.04 -1.75
N GLU A 36 2.70 -31.82 -2.32
CA GLU A 36 4.14 -31.69 -2.05
C GLU A 36 4.68 -30.31 -2.46
N THR A 37 4.22 -29.80 -3.61
CA THR A 37 4.54 -28.44 -4.06
C THR A 37 4.02 -27.38 -3.09
N LEU A 38 2.78 -27.52 -2.59
CA LEU A 38 2.20 -26.61 -1.61
C LEU A 38 3.00 -26.62 -0.29
N VAL A 39 3.35 -27.81 0.20
CA VAL A 39 4.16 -27.98 1.41
C VAL A 39 5.55 -27.32 1.23
N SER A 40 6.18 -27.53 0.08
CA SER A 40 7.47 -26.91 -0.26
C SER A 40 7.38 -25.38 -0.28
N LYS A 41 6.29 -24.82 -0.83
CA LYS A 41 6.01 -23.37 -0.80
C LYS A 41 5.85 -22.84 0.62
N ILE A 42 5.13 -23.57 1.48
CA ILE A 42 4.96 -23.19 2.90
C ILE A 42 6.31 -23.16 3.62
N PHE A 43 7.14 -24.21 3.48
CA PHE A 43 8.45 -24.24 4.13
C PHE A 43 9.40 -23.15 3.60
N THR A 44 9.38 -22.90 2.30
CA THR A 44 10.14 -21.79 1.69
C THR A 44 9.69 -20.45 2.28
N ASN A 45 8.37 -20.24 2.37
CA ASN A 45 7.83 -19.02 2.96
C ASN A 45 8.22 -18.85 4.44
N ILE A 46 8.11 -19.92 5.25
CA ILE A 46 8.53 -19.90 6.65
C ILE A 46 10.02 -19.55 6.78
N SER A 47 10.87 -20.07 5.90
CA SER A 47 12.29 -19.73 5.86
C SER A 47 12.51 -18.25 5.50
N SER A 48 11.80 -17.72 4.51
CA SER A 48 11.83 -16.28 4.17
C SER A 48 11.34 -15.41 5.33
N LEU A 49 10.24 -15.78 5.98
CA LEU A 49 9.69 -15.08 7.15
C LEU A 49 10.69 -15.05 8.31
N LYS A 50 11.38 -16.18 8.58
CA LYS A 50 12.45 -16.23 9.58
C LYS A 50 13.60 -15.28 9.24
N SER A 51 14.02 -15.24 7.97
CA SER A 51 15.05 -14.31 7.52
C SER A 51 14.62 -12.85 7.69
N ALA A 52 13.39 -12.51 7.28
CA ALA A 52 12.83 -11.18 7.45
C ALA A 52 12.77 -10.77 8.93
N TYR A 53 12.41 -11.70 9.82
CA TYR A 53 12.40 -11.47 11.26
C TYR A 53 13.81 -11.22 11.83
N ILE A 54 14.82 -11.97 11.39
CA ILE A 54 16.22 -11.72 11.78
C ILE A 54 16.68 -10.35 11.29
N GLN A 55 16.32 -9.97 10.06
CA GLN A 55 16.63 -8.63 9.53
C GLN A 55 15.99 -7.55 10.39
N LEU A 56 14.72 -7.72 10.78
CA LEU A 56 14.02 -6.80 11.68
C LEU A 56 14.74 -6.67 13.03
N GLN A 57 15.10 -7.80 13.65
CA GLN A 57 15.86 -7.82 14.91
C GLN A 57 17.22 -7.11 14.76
N SER A 58 17.94 -7.37 13.67
CA SER A 58 19.25 -6.75 13.42
C SER A 58 19.16 -5.23 13.23
N ALA A 59 18.05 -4.74 12.65
CA ALA A 59 17.82 -3.31 12.46
C ALA A 59 17.54 -2.55 13.76
N HIS A 60 17.24 -3.26 14.86
CA HIS A 60 17.10 -2.66 16.18
C HIS A 60 18.46 -2.42 16.87
N THR A 61 19.59 -2.96 16.38
CA THR A 61 20.90 -2.79 17.02
C THR A 61 22.06 -2.77 16.02
N PRO A 62 22.66 -1.59 15.75
CA PRO A 62 22.22 -0.25 16.19
C PRO A 62 20.87 0.13 15.57
N TYR A 63 20.10 0.98 16.25
CA TYR A 63 18.76 1.38 15.81
C TYR A 63 18.81 2.10 14.45
N ASP A 64 18.13 1.53 13.45
CA ASP A 64 18.04 2.05 12.10
C ASP A 64 16.56 2.03 11.64
N PRO A 65 15.85 3.17 11.67
CA PRO A 65 14.42 3.24 11.40
C PRO A 65 14.07 2.84 9.96
N ASP A 66 14.94 3.13 8.99
CA ASP A 66 14.71 2.81 7.58
C ASP A 66 14.82 1.31 7.33
N LYS A 67 15.81 0.65 7.96
CA LYS A 67 15.94 -0.81 7.92
C LYS A 67 14.82 -1.50 8.69
N ILE A 68 14.38 -0.96 9.82
CA ILE A 68 13.22 -1.48 10.56
C ILE A 68 11.98 -1.45 9.67
N HIS A 69 11.70 -0.32 9.02
CA HIS A 69 10.54 -0.18 8.15
C HIS A 69 10.60 -1.13 6.93
N THR A 70 11.79 -1.31 6.36
CA THR A 70 12.00 -2.24 5.24
C THR A 70 11.78 -3.69 5.66
N ALA A 71 12.35 -4.11 6.79
CA ALA A 71 12.19 -5.47 7.31
C ALA A 71 10.74 -5.76 7.76
N ASP A 72 10.06 -4.78 8.36
CA ASP A 72 8.63 -4.88 8.72
C ASP A 72 7.75 -5.15 7.49
N LYS A 73 7.98 -4.43 6.39
CA LYS A 73 7.30 -4.68 5.11
C LYS A 73 7.54 -6.10 4.59
N LEU A 74 8.76 -6.63 4.71
CA LEU A 74 9.06 -8.00 4.31
C LEU A 74 8.30 -9.02 5.17
N VAL A 75 8.29 -8.84 6.49
CA VAL A 75 7.53 -9.71 7.41
C VAL A 75 6.06 -9.72 7.05
N ILE A 76 5.46 -8.55 6.82
CA ILE A 76 4.05 -8.43 6.41
C ILE A 76 3.80 -9.12 5.07
N SER A 77 4.70 -8.95 4.10
CA SER A 77 4.59 -9.60 2.79
C SER A 77 4.59 -11.13 2.91
N GLU A 78 5.48 -11.70 3.72
CA GLU A 78 5.53 -13.16 3.89
C GLU A 78 4.31 -13.71 4.65
N LEU A 79 3.81 -12.99 5.65
CA LEU A 79 2.55 -13.35 6.31
C LEU A 79 1.36 -13.30 5.36
N LYS A 80 1.33 -12.32 4.44
CA LYS A 80 0.30 -12.23 3.40
C LYS A 80 0.38 -13.42 2.44
N ASN A 81 1.57 -13.77 1.97
CA ASN A 81 1.81 -14.94 1.14
C ASN A 81 1.32 -16.25 1.81
N LEU A 82 1.57 -16.43 3.12
CA LEU A 82 1.02 -17.58 3.87
C LEU A 82 -0.51 -17.57 3.92
N SER A 83 -1.11 -16.40 4.11
CA SER A 83 -2.57 -16.27 4.10
C SER A 83 -3.15 -16.65 2.74
N GLU A 84 -2.52 -16.22 1.64
CA GLU A 84 -2.91 -16.59 0.28
C GLU A 84 -2.79 -18.10 0.04
N LEU A 85 -1.69 -18.73 0.48
CA LEU A 85 -1.51 -20.19 0.40
C LEU A 85 -2.59 -20.94 1.22
N LYS A 86 -2.95 -20.43 2.39
CA LYS A 86 -4.04 -20.98 3.22
C LYS A 86 -5.39 -20.87 2.50
N HIS A 87 -5.70 -19.73 1.88
CA HIS A 87 -6.92 -19.54 1.10
C HIS A 87 -6.96 -20.46 -0.12
N PHE A 88 -5.87 -20.51 -0.88
CA PHE A 88 -5.72 -21.40 -2.04
C PHE A 88 -5.96 -22.87 -1.66
N TYR A 89 -5.43 -23.33 -0.53
CA TYR A 89 -5.68 -24.69 -0.05
C TYR A 89 -7.17 -24.93 0.27
N ARG A 90 -7.83 -23.99 0.96
CA ARG A 90 -9.25 -24.11 1.32
C ARG A 90 -10.16 -24.14 0.09
N GLU A 91 -9.88 -23.30 -0.91
CA GLU A 91 -10.69 -23.19 -2.13
C GLU A 91 -10.57 -24.44 -3.02
N ASN A 92 -9.35 -25.00 -3.15
CA ASN A 92 -9.11 -26.18 -3.98
C ASN A 92 -9.43 -27.51 -3.27
N ASN A 93 -9.68 -27.48 -1.97
CA ASN A 93 -10.09 -28.66 -1.19
C ASN A 93 -11.42 -28.38 -0.47
N PRO A 94 -12.50 -28.08 -1.23
CA PRO A 94 -13.82 -27.86 -0.65
C PRO A 94 -14.28 -29.17 -0.02
N LYS A 95 -14.50 -29.17 1.30
CA LYS A 95 -14.73 -30.41 2.04
C LYS A 95 -16.18 -30.89 1.87
N PRO A 96 -16.41 -32.21 1.68
CA PRO A 96 -17.76 -32.76 1.69
C PRO A 96 -18.43 -32.53 3.05
N VAL A 97 -19.74 -32.29 3.02
CA VAL A 97 -20.58 -32.06 4.21
C VAL A 97 -20.56 -33.30 5.10
N CYS A 98 -19.70 -33.31 6.12
CA CYS A 98 -19.69 -34.36 7.15
C CYS A 98 -20.55 -33.99 8.36
N VAL A 99 -21.22 -35.00 8.93
CA VAL A 99 -22.33 -34.88 9.88
C VAL A 99 -21.91 -34.74 11.36
N SER A 100 -20.61 -34.73 11.71
CA SER A 100 -20.04 -34.40 13.06
C SER A 100 -18.49 -34.53 13.05
N PRO A 101 -17.68 -33.87 13.93
CA PRO A 101 -18.00 -32.87 14.95
C PRO A 101 -17.77 -31.47 14.40
N GLN A 102 -18.87 -30.82 14.01
CA GLN A 102 -18.84 -29.47 13.45
C GLN A 102 -18.35 -28.43 14.48
N ASP A 103 -18.50 -28.72 15.78
CA ASP A 103 -18.23 -27.78 16.87
C ASP A 103 -16.74 -27.42 17.03
N SER A 104 -15.83 -28.38 16.97
CA SER A 104 -14.39 -28.09 17.11
C SER A 104 -13.83 -27.32 15.91
N ARG A 105 -14.33 -27.63 14.71
CA ARG A 105 -13.94 -26.94 13.47
C ARG A 105 -14.48 -25.52 13.44
N LEU A 106 -15.77 -25.35 13.76
CA LEU A 106 -16.41 -24.05 13.82
C LEU A 106 -15.77 -23.17 14.91
N ALA A 107 -15.39 -23.74 16.05
CA ALA A 107 -14.65 -23.02 17.09
C ALA A 107 -13.31 -22.48 16.60
N ALA A 108 -12.53 -23.27 15.83
CA ALA A 108 -11.27 -22.81 15.25
C ALA A 108 -11.48 -21.67 14.24
N GLU A 109 -12.53 -21.74 13.42
CA GLU A 109 -12.89 -20.67 12.48
C GLU A 109 -13.37 -19.40 13.19
N ILE A 110 -14.19 -19.53 14.23
CA ILE A 110 -14.60 -18.41 15.08
C ILE A 110 -13.37 -17.76 15.72
N GLN A 111 -12.44 -18.55 16.25
CA GLN A 111 -11.21 -18.04 16.86
C GLN A 111 -10.33 -17.28 15.84
N GLU A 112 -10.25 -17.78 14.61
CA GLU A 112 -9.56 -17.10 13.51
C GLU A 112 -10.22 -15.75 13.19
N GLN A 113 -11.55 -15.72 13.04
CA GLN A 113 -12.31 -14.50 12.79
C GLN A 113 -12.17 -13.49 13.93
N GLN A 114 -12.19 -13.94 15.19
CA GLN A 114 -11.96 -13.08 16.35
C GLN A 114 -10.55 -12.49 16.37
N SER A 115 -9.54 -13.27 15.97
CA SER A 115 -8.16 -12.79 15.87
C SER A 115 -8.03 -11.73 14.76
N LEU A 116 -8.70 -11.96 13.62
CA LEU A 116 -8.75 -11.00 12.52
C LEU A 116 -9.44 -9.69 12.91
N LEU A 117 -10.55 -9.76 13.66
CA LEU A 117 -11.22 -8.57 14.19
C LEU A 117 -10.30 -7.73 15.09
N LYS A 118 -9.51 -8.37 15.96
CA LYS A 118 -8.51 -7.68 16.79
C LYS A 118 -7.44 -6.99 15.93
N THR A 119 -6.99 -7.63 14.86
CA THR A 119 -6.04 -7.02 13.90
C THR A 119 -6.64 -5.78 13.25
N TYR A 120 -7.89 -5.86 12.79
CA TYR A 120 -8.58 -4.71 12.20
C TYR A 120 -8.78 -3.59 13.23
N GLU A 121 -9.09 -3.90 14.49
CA GLU A 121 -9.21 -2.90 15.54
C GLU A 121 -7.90 -2.11 15.74
N VAL A 122 -6.75 -2.81 15.78
CA VAL A 122 -5.43 -2.17 15.86
C VAL A 122 -5.15 -1.32 14.62
N MET A 123 -5.50 -1.82 13.44
CA MET A 123 -5.32 -1.10 12.18
C MET A 123 -6.17 0.18 12.11
N VAL A 124 -7.42 0.12 12.58
CA VAL A 124 -8.30 1.29 12.67
C VAL A 124 -7.69 2.34 13.60
N LYS A 125 -7.18 1.95 14.77
CA LYS A 125 -6.50 2.89 15.69
C LYS A 125 -5.26 3.51 15.04
N LYS A 126 -4.48 2.73 14.29
CA LYS A 126 -3.32 3.23 13.54
C LYS A 126 -3.73 4.27 12.51
N PHE A 127 -4.73 3.97 11.68
CA PHE A 127 -5.22 4.91 10.66
C PHE A 127 -5.84 6.17 11.26
N GLN A 128 -6.55 6.05 12.39
CA GLN A 128 -7.05 7.23 13.12
C GLN A 128 -5.90 8.14 13.57
N SER A 129 -4.80 7.58 14.10
CA SER A 129 -3.62 8.37 14.47
C SER A 129 -2.93 9.00 13.24
N GLU A 130 -2.86 8.28 12.12
CA GLU A 130 -2.27 8.80 10.88
C GLU A 130 -3.10 9.96 10.31
N ILE A 131 -4.43 9.87 10.33
CA ILE A 131 -5.34 10.95 9.96
C ILE A 131 -5.10 12.17 10.85
N GLN A 132 -5.09 12.00 12.17
CA GLN A 132 -4.85 13.10 13.12
C GLN A 132 -3.49 13.79 12.91
N ASN A 133 -2.43 13.01 12.62
CA ASN A 133 -1.11 13.55 12.29
C ASN A 133 -1.15 14.36 11.00
N LYS A 134 -1.81 13.85 9.95
CA LYS A 134 -1.96 14.55 8.68
C LYS A 134 -2.80 15.81 8.80
N ASP A 135 -3.88 15.79 9.58
CA ASP A 135 -4.68 16.98 9.88
C ASP A 135 -3.83 18.05 10.58
N SER A 136 -2.97 17.64 11.52
CA SER A 136 -2.05 18.56 12.20
C SER A 136 -1.01 19.17 11.25
N GLU A 137 -0.47 18.37 10.33
CA GLU A 137 0.45 18.81 9.28
C GLU A 137 -0.23 19.82 8.33
N ILE A 138 -1.48 19.56 7.93
CA ILE A 138 -2.30 20.47 7.11
C ILE A 138 -2.48 21.82 7.81
N HIS A 139 -2.94 21.82 9.06
CA HIS A 139 -3.13 23.06 9.82
C HIS A 139 -1.82 23.86 9.97
N GLN A 140 -0.69 23.16 10.15
CA GLN A 140 0.62 23.81 10.22
C GLN A 140 0.99 24.48 8.89
N LEU A 141 0.75 23.80 7.76
CA LEU A 141 1.02 24.34 6.43
C LEU A 141 0.09 25.51 6.09
N GLU A 142 -1.20 25.43 6.44
CA GLU A 142 -2.15 26.52 6.27
C GLU A 142 -1.70 27.78 7.02
N LYS A 143 -1.26 27.62 8.27
CA LYS A 143 -0.70 28.73 9.06
C LYS A 143 0.54 29.34 8.40
N GLN A 144 1.44 28.52 7.87
CA GLN A 144 2.62 29.01 7.15
C GLN A 144 2.25 29.80 5.89
N ILE A 145 1.23 29.34 5.15
CA ILE A 145 0.70 30.04 3.98
C ILE A 145 0.11 31.40 4.39
N GLU A 146 -0.67 31.44 5.48
CA GLU A 146 -1.25 32.69 5.98
C GLU A 146 -0.15 33.69 6.38
N GLU A 147 0.82 33.26 7.18
CA GLU A 147 1.95 34.10 7.61
C GLU A 147 2.76 34.62 6.41
N ALA A 148 3.03 33.77 5.42
CA ALA A 148 3.71 34.17 4.19
C ALA A 148 2.90 35.18 3.38
N SER A 149 1.58 34.99 3.28
CA SER A 149 0.66 35.92 2.62
C SER A 149 0.62 37.29 3.31
N GLN A 150 0.57 37.31 4.64
CA GLN A 150 0.64 38.55 5.44
C GLN A 150 1.98 39.29 5.23
N LYS A 151 3.10 38.56 5.25
CA LYS A 151 4.43 39.11 4.96
C LYS A 151 4.50 39.69 3.55
N ARG A 152 3.98 38.97 2.55
CA ARG A 152 3.89 39.43 1.16
C ARG A 152 3.08 40.73 1.06
N ALA A 153 1.89 40.78 1.65
CA ALA A 153 1.02 41.96 1.61
C ALA A 153 1.68 43.17 2.30
N LYS A 154 2.39 42.96 3.42
CA LYS A 154 3.15 44.03 4.09
C LYS A 154 4.31 44.52 3.23
N LEU A 155 5.03 43.63 2.57
CA LEU A 155 6.12 44.00 1.66
C LEU A 155 5.60 44.80 0.46
N GLU A 156 4.50 44.36 -0.14
CA GLU A 156 3.84 45.04 -1.25
C GLU A 156 3.41 46.47 -0.89
N LYS A 157 2.80 46.66 0.30
CA LYS A 157 2.48 47.99 0.82
C LYS A 157 3.71 48.88 0.99
N ASN A 158 4.82 48.34 1.50
CA ASN A 158 6.07 49.08 1.66
C ASN A 158 6.70 49.47 0.31
N LEU A 159 6.64 48.59 -0.70
CA LEU A 159 7.12 48.88 -2.04
C LEU A 159 6.30 49.98 -2.72
N LYS A 160 4.97 49.94 -2.56
CA LYS A 160 4.04 51.00 -3.01
C LYS A 160 4.37 52.34 -2.35
N LEU A 161 4.60 52.36 -1.04
CA LEU A 161 4.97 53.58 -0.30
C LEU A 161 6.32 54.16 -0.71
N ARG A 162 7.29 53.31 -1.07
CA ARG A 162 8.64 53.74 -1.51
C ARG A 162 8.67 54.19 -2.98
N GLY A 163 7.53 54.16 -3.70
CA GLY A 163 7.48 54.50 -5.13
C GLY A 163 8.20 53.49 -6.02
N LEU A 164 8.53 52.29 -5.50
CA LEU A 164 9.17 51.20 -6.23
C LEU A 164 8.15 50.22 -6.83
N SER A 165 6.86 50.50 -6.65
CA SER A 165 5.78 49.77 -7.32
C SER A 165 5.50 50.45 -8.65
N THR A 166 5.88 49.79 -9.76
CA THR A 166 5.50 50.22 -11.11
C THR A 166 3.97 50.30 -11.17
N LYS A 167 3.45 51.50 -11.42
CA LYS A 167 2.05 51.68 -11.82
C LYS A 167 1.95 51.24 -13.27
N GLU A 168 1.35 50.09 -13.57
CA GLU A 168 0.71 49.91 -14.87
C GLU A 168 -0.61 49.15 -14.73
N SER A 169 -1.65 49.82 -15.25
CA SER A 169 -2.93 49.34 -15.76
C SER A 169 -3.77 48.38 -14.91
N GLU A 170 -4.92 48.92 -14.51
CA GLU A 170 -6.17 48.17 -14.35
C GLU A 170 -6.43 47.33 -15.62
N ASP A 171 -6.11 46.05 -15.59
CA ASP A 171 -6.96 45.00 -16.17
C ASP A 171 -6.37 43.61 -15.92
N GLY A 172 -7.24 42.71 -15.45
CA GLY A 172 -7.20 41.30 -15.82
C GLY A 172 -6.09 40.41 -15.25
N ASN A 173 -6.39 39.84 -14.08
CA ASN A 173 -6.20 38.42 -13.78
C ASN A 173 -4.78 37.83 -13.69
N GLY A 174 -4.42 37.42 -12.46
CA GLY A 174 -3.74 36.15 -12.21
C GLY A 174 -2.24 36.06 -12.48
N PHE A 175 -1.46 36.13 -11.39
CA PHE A 175 -0.14 35.49 -11.27
C PHE A 175 0.97 36.02 -12.21
N PHE A 176 1.70 37.04 -11.76
CA PHE A 176 3.04 37.31 -12.29
C PHE A 176 4.05 37.23 -11.16
N PRO A 177 4.98 36.25 -11.16
CA PRO A 177 6.22 36.42 -10.44
C PRO A 177 6.90 37.67 -10.99
N ILE A 178 7.60 38.44 -10.14
CA ILE A 178 8.51 39.47 -10.61
C ILE A 178 9.56 38.75 -11.45
N ASP A 179 9.29 38.66 -12.75
CA ASP A 179 10.19 38.05 -13.68
C ASP A 179 11.34 39.04 -13.80
N LEU A 180 12.50 38.67 -13.26
CA LEU A 180 13.75 39.42 -13.38
C LEU A 180 14.15 39.36 -14.85
N THR A 181 13.46 40.13 -15.69
CA THR A 181 13.66 40.10 -17.12
C THR A 181 14.96 40.83 -17.47
N PRO A 182 15.67 40.37 -18.51
CA PRO A 182 16.80 41.09 -19.07
C PRO A 182 16.47 42.55 -19.39
N ASP A 183 15.23 42.83 -19.77
CA ASP A 183 14.75 44.18 -20.10
C ASP A 183 14.71 45.11 -18.87
N LEU A 184 14.29 44.60 -17.70
CA LEU A 184 14.31 45.36 -16.45
C LEU A 184 15.74 45.70 -16.03
N PHE A 185 16.66 44.73 -16.17
CA PHE A 185 18.08 44.95 -15.89
C PHE A 185 18.68 45.97 -16.86
N THR A 186 18.40 45.84 -18.15
CA THR A 186 18.91 46.75 -19.19
C THR A 186 18.42 48.17 -18.97
N SER A 187 17.11 48.35 -18.73
CA SER A 187 16.52 49.67 -18.44
C SER A 187 17.09 50.29 -17.16
N SER A 188 17.30 49.48 -16.12
CA SER A 188 17.91 49.95 -14.86
C SER A 188 19.37 50.38 -15.06
N VAL A 189 20.15 49.64 -15.86
CA VAL A 189 21.55 49.96 -16.19
C VAL A 189 21.63 51.23 -17.04
N GLU A 190 20.76 51.39 -18.05
CA GLU A 190 20.70 52.61 -18.86
C GLU A 190 20.33 53.84 -18.03
N ALA A 191 19.34 53.71 -17.14
CA ALA A 191 18.95 54.79 -16.24
C ALA A 191 20.10 55.19 -15.30
N ALA A 192 20.81 54.22 -14.73
CA ALA A 192 21.98 54.47 -13.88
C ALA A 192 23.13 55.12 -14.66
N ALA A 193 23.43 54.64 -15.87
CA ALA A 193 24.47 55.21 -16.73
C ALA A 193 24.16 56.66 -17.11
N LYS A 194 22.90 56.96 -17.44
CA LYS A 194 22.44 58.32 -17.73
C LYS A 194 22.56 59.23 -16.51
N ALA A 195 22.15 58.77 -15.33
CA ALA A 195 22.28 59.55 -14.10
C ALA A 195 23.75 59.87 -13.76
N ILE A 196 24.65 58.89 -13.91
CA ILE A 196 26.09 59.09 -13.73
C ILE A 196 26.63 60.11 -14.75
N HIS A 197 26.25 59.97 -16.02
CA HIS A 197 26.66 60.88 -17.07
C HIS A 197 26.18 62.31 -16.78
N ASP A 198 24.90 62.50 -16.47
CA ASP A 198 24.31 63.81 -16.20
C ASP A 198 24.91 64.46 -14.94
N PHE A 199 25.29 63.66 -13.94
CA PHE A 199 26.03 64.13 -12.77
C PHE A 199 27.48 64.54 -13.10
N SER A 200 28.16 63.77 -13.97
CA SER A 200 29.55 64.03 -14.33
C SER A 200 29.73 65.26 -15.23
N LYS A 201 28.72 65.60 -16.03
CA LYS A 201 28.79 66.66 -17.04
C LYS A 201 29.04 68.06 -16.43
N PRO A 202 28.36 68.50 -15.34
CA PRO A 202 28.71 69.72 -14.62
C PRO A 202 30.12 69.72 -14.03
N LEU A 203 30.58 68.60 -13.45
CA LEU A 203 31.91 68.48 -12.86
C LEU A 203 33.01 68.68 -13.91
N ILE A 204 32.86 68.04 -15.07
CA ILE A 204 33.79 68.19 -16.19
C ILE A 204 33.79 69.64 -16.71
N ASN A 205 32.62 70.28 -16.77
CA ASN A 205 32.55 71.68 -17.20
C ASN A 205 33.22 72.63 -16.20
N MET A 206 33.17 72.35 -14.90
CA MET A 206 33.90 73.12 -13.89
C MET A 206 35.43 72.91 -13.95
N MET A 207 35.90 71.76 -14.42
CA MET A 207 37.34 71.46 -14.55
C MET A 207 37.97 72.01 -15.86
N LYS A 208 37.16 72.54 -16.77
CA LYS A 208 37.61 73.12 -18.06
C LYS A 208 37.77 74.65 -18.02
N ALA A 209 37.43 75.28 -16.90
CA ALA A 209 37.72 76.68 -16.59
C ALA A 209 39.02 76.78 -15.78
#